data_AF-A0A359E351-F1
#
_entry.id   AF-A0A359E351-F1
#
_cell.length_a   1.000
_cell.length_b   1.000
_cell.length_c   1.000
_cell.angle_alpha   90.00
_cell.angle_beta   90.00
_cell.angle_gamma   90.00
#
_symmetry.space_group_name_H-M   'P 1'
#
loop_
_entity.id
_entity.type
_entity.pdbx_description
1 polymer ?
#
loop_
_entity_poly.entity_id
_entity_poly.type
_entity_poly.pdbx_seq_one_letter_code
_entity_poly.pdbx_strand_id
1 'polypeptide(L)'
;YPQGHPYNWQVIGSLEDLQNATLQDVKDFYNRWYVPNNATLVIAGDFDSEQAKEWIYKYFDEIPRGEEIEPLPDMPVTLSTTKKKYYEDNFARLPELRMVWPGVDLYHEDSYALDILTQLLADGKKAPLYKVLVEEQELTSNVFMR
;
A
#
# COMPACT_ATOMS: atom_id res chain seq x y z
N TYR A 1 0.20 12.73 4.45
CA TYR A 1 -1.05 12.72 5.23
C TYR A 1 -0.94 13.61 6.46
N PRO A 2 -2.03 14.12 7.04
CA PRO A 2 -2.00 14.87 8.30
C PRO A 2 -1.80 13.94 9.51
N GLN A 3 -1.40 14.51 10.65
CA GLN A 3 -1.34 13.77 11.92
C GLN A 3 -2.72 13.18 12.24
N GLY A 4 -2.75 11.91 12.66
CA GLY A 4 -3.98 11.16 12.93
C GLY A 4 -4.47 10.28 11.77
N HIS A 5 -3.98 10.51 10.53
CA HIS A 5 -4.30 9.64 9.41
C HIS A 5 -3.36 8.41 9.40
N PRO A 6 -3.85 7.17 9.20
CA PRO A 6 -3.02 5.95 9.23
C PRO A 6 -1.80 5.95 8.29
N TYR A 7 -1.95 6.52 7.09
CA TYR A 7 -0.84 6.71 6.14
C TYR A 7 0.13 7.87 6.48
N ASN A 8 0.07 8.46 7.67
CA ASN A 8 1.04 9.47 8.11
C ASN A 8 2.38 8.88 8.56
N TRP A 9 2.46 7.57 8.78
CA TRP A 9 3.68 6.84 9.12
C TRP A 9 3.91 5.65 8.20
N GLN A 10 5.12 5.09 8.24
CA GLN A 10 5.48 3.89 7.48
C GLN A 10 4.98 2.63 8.19
N VAL A 11 4.75 1.56 7.42
CA VAL A 11 4.28 0.25 7.95
C VAL A 11 5.18 -0.30 9.06
N ILE A 12 6.50 -0.02 9.00
CA ILE A 12 7.47 -0.46 10.03
C ILE A 12 7.28 0.25 11.38
N GLY A 13 6.51 1.34 11.44
CA GLY A 13 6.34 2.16 12.63
C GLY A 13 7.53 3.07 12.92
N SER A 14 7.58 3.61 14.13
CA SER A 14 8.71 4.41 14.62
C SER A 14 9.62 3.57 15.51
N LEU A 15 10.89 3.99 15.66
CA LEU A 15 11.82 3.32 16.59
C LEU A 15 11.30 3.35 18.03
N GLU A 16 10.65 4.45 18.42
CA GLU A 16 10.04 4.60 19.73
C GLU A 16 8.92 3.58 19.95
N ASP A 17 8.00 3.43 18.99
CA ASP A 17 6.92 2.44 19.08
C ASP A 17 7.48 1.01 19.14
N LEU A 18 8.51 0.71 18.34
CA LEU A 18 9.15 -0.59 18.32
C LEU A 18 9.85 -0.95 19.64
N GLN A 19 10.45 0.04 20.32
CA GLN A 19 11.11 -0.15 21.61
C GLN A 19 10.10 -0.28 22.77
N ASN A 20 8.94 0.35 22.65
CA ASN A 20 7.90 0.35 23.67
C ASN A 20 6.89 -0.80 23.52
N ALA A 21 6.84 -1.46 22.37
CA ALA A 21 5.92 -2.57 22.12
C ALA A 21 6.13 -3.72 23.11
N THR A 22 5.04 -4.20 23.70
CA THR A 22 5.03 -5.31 24.65
C THR A 22 4.50 -6.59 24.02
N LEU A 23 4.78 -7.74 24.66
CA LEU A 23 4.17 -9.02 24.25
C LEU A 23 2.64 -8.96 24.30
N GLN A 24 2.08 -8.19 25.24
CA GLN A 24 0.63 -8.07 25.36
C GLN A 24 0.03 -7.32 24.17
N ASP A 25 0.67 -6.23 23.72
CA ASP A 25 0.22 -5.49 22.53
C ASP A 25 0.17 -6.40 21.28
N VAL A 26 1.18 -7.24 21.10
CA VAL A 26 1.23 -8.21 19.99
C VAL A 26 0.12 -9.24 20.10
N LYS A 27 -0.12 -9.79 21.30
CA LYS A 27 -1.20 -10.75 21.54
C LYS A 27 -2.57 -10.13 21.30
N ASP A 28 -2.79 -8.91 21.77
CA ASP A 28 -4.05 -8.21 21.62
C ASP A 28 -4.31 -7.88 20.15
N PHE A 29 -3.29 -7.42 19.43
CA PHE A 29 -3.38 -7.21 17.98
C PHE A 29 -3.72 -8.51 17.24
N TYR A 30 -3.02 -9.60 17.55
CA TYR A 30 -3.28 -10.90 16.91
C TYR A 30 -4.70 -11.38 17.19
N ASN A 31 -5.11 -11.43 18.47
CA ASN A 31 -6.42 -11.92 18.86
C ASN A 31 -7.56 -11.07 18.30
N ARG A 32 -7.33 -9.76 18.10
CA ARG A 32 -8.32 -8.86 17.51
C ARG A 32 -8.43 -9.00 16.00
N TRP A 33 -7.31 -9.06 15.28
CA TRP A 33 -7.29 -8.90 13.83
C TRP A 33 -7.09 -10.21 13.04
N TYR A 34 -6.52 -11.26 13.64
CA TYR A 34 -6.29 -12.56 13.00
C TYR A 34 -7.42 -13.54 13.30
N VAL A 35 -8.62 -13.21 12.83
CA VAL A 35 -9.85 -13.97 13.08
C VAL A 35 -10.54 -14.37 11.76
N PRO A 36 -11.29 -15.50 11.69
CA PRO A 36 -11.88 -15.98 10.44
C PRO A 36 -12.82 -14.98 9.76
N ASN A 37 -13.57 -14.18 10.53
CA ASN A 37 -14.43 -13.12 9.99
C ASN A 37 -13.68 -11.88 9.46
N ASN A 38 -12.35 -11.88 9.53
CA ASN A 38 -11.46 -10.87 8.95
C ASN A 38 -10.41 -11.47 8.00
N ALA A 39 -10.60 -12.72 7.58
CA ALA A 39 -9.67 -13.44 6.72
C ALA A 39 -10.35 -13.84 5.40
N THR A 40 -9.57 -13.88 4.32
CA THR A 40 -10.01 -14.42 3.03
C THR A 40 -9.00 -15.47 2.56
N LEU A 41 -9.46 -16.71 2.37
CA LEU A 41 -8.66 -17.78 1.78
C LEU A 41 -8.85 -17.78 0.26
N VAL A 42 -7.76 -17.58 -0.48
CA VAL A 42 -7.77 -17.59 -1.95
C VAL A 42 -6.99 -18.81 -2.44
N ILE A 43 -7.65 -19.66 -3.24
CA ILE A 43 -7.05 -20.82 -3.90
C ILE A 43 -7.17 -20.62 -5.41
N ALA A 44 -6.06 -20.71 -6.13
CA ALA A 44 -6.02 -20.55 -7.58
C ALA A 44 -5.11 -21.63 -8.20
N GLY A 45 -5.58 -22.28 -9.26
CA GLY A 45 -4.86 -23.35 -9.95
C GLY A 45 -5.80 -24.39 -10.55
N ASP A 46 -5.25 -25.56 -10.85
CA ASP A 46 -5.99 -26.74 -11.30
C ASP A 46 -6.30 -27.65 -10.10
N PHE A 47 -7.52 -27.56 -9.58
CA PHE A 47 -7.98 -28.33 -8.42
C PHE A 47 -9.48 -28.62 -8.51
N ASP A 48 -9.92 -29.66 -7.81
CA ASP A 48 -11.35 -29.94 -7.64
C ASP A 48 -11.93 -29.05 -6.53
N SER A 49 -12.95 -28.25 -6.87
CA SER A 49 -13.51 -27.26 -5.95
C SER A 49 -14.27 -27.88 -4.78
N GLU A 50 -14.87 -29.04 -4.97
CA GLU A 50 -15.64 -29.70 -3.91
C GLU A 50 -14.72 -30.34 -2.89
N GLN A 51 -13.68 -31.05 -3.36
CA GLN A 51 -12.61 -31.56 -2.49
C GLN A 51 -11.92 -30.42 -1.72
N ALA A 52 -11.63 -29.29 -2.38
CA ALA A 52 -11.04 -28.14 -1.70
C ALA A 52 -11.94 -27.60 -0.58
N LYS A 53 -13.26 -27.49 -0.82
CA LYS A 53 -14.22 -27.09 0.23
C LYS A 53 -14.23 -28.08 1.39
N GLU A 54 -14.26 -29.40 1.11
CA GLU A 54 -14.21 -30.42 2.15
C GLU A 54 -12.98 -30.28 3.04
N TRP A 55 -11.81 -30.02 2.45
CA TRP A 55 -10.58 -29.78 3.21
C TRP A 55 -10.62 -28.48 3.98
N ILE A 56 -11.16 -27.40 3.39
CA ILE A 56 -11.29 -26.13 4.08
C ILE A 56 -12.14 -26.30 5.34
N TYR A 57 -13.30 -26.95 5.23
CA TYR A 57 -14.12 -27.29 6.40
C TYR A 57 -13.34 -28.17 7.38
N LYS A 58 -12.71 -29.24 6.91
CA LYS A 58 -11.95 -30.15 7.78
C LYS A 58 -10.86 -29.45 8.60
N TYR A 59 -10.16 -28.48 8.03
CA TYR A 59 -8.98 -27.86 8.66
C TYR A 59 -9.24 -26.52 9.33
N PHE A 60 -10.31 -25.81 8.98
CA PHE A 60 -10.56 -24.45 9.49
C PHE A 60 -11.89 -24.30 10.25
N ASP A 61 -12.80 -25.27 10.22
CA ASP A 61 -14.12 -25.17 10.87
C ASP A 61 -14.03 -25.08 12.40
N GLU A 62 -12.97 -25.63 13.01
CA GLU A 62 -12.76 -25.54 14.46
C GLU A 62 -12.34 -24.14 14.95
N ILE A 63 -11.98 -23.22 14.04
CA ILE A 63 -11.53 -21.88 14.41
C ILE A 63 -12.75 -21.00 14.67
N PRO A 64 -12.94 -20.50 15.90
CA PRO A 64 -14.11 -19.71 16.23
C PRO A 64 -14.08 -18.35 15.52
N ARG A 65 -15.28 -17.83 15.22
CA ARG A 65 -15.45 -16.44 14.80
C ARG A 65 -14.88 -15.49 15.88
N GLY A 66 -14.18 -14.46 15.44
CA GLY A 66 -13.73 -13.36 16.29
C GLY A 66 -14.80 -12.31 16.56
N GLU A 67 -14.38 -11.26 17.26
CA GLU A 67 -15.21 -10.07 17.47
C GLU A 67 -15.52 -9.35 16.15
N GLU A 68 -16.59 -8.55 16.14
CA GLU A 68 -16.96 -7.74 14.98
C GLU A 68 -15.89 -6.67 14.71
N ILE A 69 -15.50 -6.53 13.44
CA ILE A 69 -14.51 -5.56 12.99
C ILE A 69 -15.20 -4.56 12.09
N GLU A 70 -15.43 -3.37 12.64
CA GLU A 70 -15.99 -2.25 11.90
C GLU A 70 -14.92 -1.68 10.95
N PRO A 71 -15.23 -1.47 9.66
CA PRO A 71 -14.36 -0.78 8.74
C PRO A 71 -14.03 0.63 9.25
N LEU A 72 -12.79 1.08 9.04
CA LEU A 72 -12.45 2.47 9.26
C LEU A 72 -13.17 3.35 8.23
N PRO A 73 -13.69 4.53 8.62
CA PRO A 73 -14.26 5.46 7.66
C PRO A 73 -13.17 5.98 6.73
N ASP A 74 -13.56 6.27 5.49
CA ASP A 74 -12.66 6.89 4.52
C ASP A 74 -12.16 8.25 5.03
N MET A 75 -10.86 8.50 4.83
CA MET A 75 -10.20 9.73 5.27
C MET A 75 -9.54 10.46 4.09
N PRO A 76 -10.31 10.91 3.07
CA PRO A 76 -9.74 11.56 1.90
C PRO A 76 -8.97 12.81 2.30
N VAL A 77 -7.81 13.01 1.65
CA VAL A 77 -6.92 14.14 1.95
C VAL A 77 -6.82 15.06 0.76
N THR A 78 -7.06 16.35 0.99
CA THR A 78 -6.76 17.40 0.02
C THR A 78 -5.56 18.22 0.48
N LEU A 79 -4.76 18.68 -0.47
CA LEU A 79 -3.64 19.60 -0.21
C LEU A 79 -4.03 21.00 -0.65
N SER A 80 -4.13 21.93 0.30
CA SER A 80 -4.35 23.35 0.00
C SER A 80 -3.09 24.07 -0.47
N THR A 81 -1.91 23.51 -0.17
CA THR A 81 -0.61 24.05 -0.56
C THR A 81 0.38 22.93 -0.86
N THR A 82 1.37 23.23 -1.72
CA THR A 82 2.50 22.33 -1.99
C THR A 82 3.38 22.20 -0.75
N LYS A 83 3.54 20.99 -0.25
CA LYS A 83 4.49 20.66 0.82
C LYS A 83 5.79 20.15 0.20
N LYS A 84 6.93 20.66 0.69
CA LYS A 84 8.27 20.21 0.27
C LYS A 84 9.01 19.70 1.49
N LYS A 85 9.68 18.56 1.34
CA LYS A 85 10.59 17.99 2.34
C LYS A 85 11.91 17.65 1.67
N TYR A 86 12.99 17.86 2.40
CA TYR A 86 14.35 17.58 1.98
C TYR A 86 15.00 16.72 3.05
N TYR A 87 15.73 15.70 2.62
CA TYR A 87 16.46 14.81 3.51
C TYR A 87 17.84 14.56 2.90
N GLU A 88 18.87 14.70 3.72
CA GLU A 88 20.24 14.38 3.36
C GLU A 88 20.58 13.01 3.91
N ASP A 89 20.95 12.10 3.00
CA ASP A 89 21.34 10.73 3.32
C ASP A 89 22.81 10.53 2.95
N ASN A 90 23.67 10.35 3.95
CA ASN A 90 25.10 10.17 3.77
C ASN A 90 25.47 8.86 3.06
N PHE A 91 24.54 7.91 2.94
CA PHE A 91 24.73 6.67 2.19
C PHE A 91 24.21 6.75 0.76
N ALA A 92 23.36 7.73 0.44
CA ALA A 92 22.84 7.94 -0.90
C ALA A 92 23.96 8.43 -1.84
N ARG A 93 24.09 7.78 -3.00
CA ARG A 93 25.09 8.13 -4.02
C ARG A 93 24.55 9.01 -5.13
N LEU A 94 23.23 9.13 -5.23
CA LEU A 94 22.52 9.91 -6.24
C LEU A 94 21.34 10.62 -5.57
N PRO A 95 20.96 11.81 -6.05
CA PRO A 95 19.74 12.47 -5.59
C PRO A 95 18.50 11.72 -6.08
N GLU A 96 17.44 11.69 -5.26
CA GLU A 96 16.10 11.25 -5.66
C GLU A 96 15.12 12.43 -5.53
N LEU A 97 14.28 12.62 -6.54
CA LEU A 97 13.13 13.52 -6.48
C LEU A 97 11.85 12.70 -6.52
N ARG A 98 11.00 12.88 -5.50
CA ARG A 98 9.66 12.28 -5.45
C ARG A 98 8.61 13.37 -5.44
N MET A 99 7.67 13.29 -6.38
CA MET A 99 6.47 14.12 -6.41
C MET A 99 5.25 13.24 -6.14
N VAL A 100 4.34 13.73 -5.30
CA VAL A 100 3.16 12.97 -4.85
C VAL A 100 1.95 13.88 -4.90
N TRP A 101 0.86 13.38 -5.49
CA TRP A 101 -0.43 14.04 -5.53
C TRP A 101 -1.47 13.17 -4.80
N PRO A 102 -2.42 13.76 -4.08
CA PRO A 102 -3.59 13.01 -3.61
C PRO A 102 -4.36 12.45 -4.80
N GLY A 103 -4.59 11.15 -4.79
CA GLY A 103 -5.42 10.45 -5.78
C GLY A 103 -6.83 10.19 -5.26
N VAL A 104 -7.49 9.24 -5.90
CA VAL A 104 -8.79 8.70 -5.49
C VAL A 104 -8.63 7.33 -4.83
N ASP A 105 -9.67 6.87 -4.16
CA ASP A 105 -9.69 5.55 -3.53
C ASP A 105 -9.67 4.42 -4.57
N LEU A 106 -9.31 3.22 -4.11
CA LEU A 106 -9.35 2.03 -4.95
C LEU A 106 -10.77 1.78 -5.47
N TYR A 107 -10.90 1.51 -6.78
CA TYR A 107 -12.18 1.31 -7.47
C TYR A 107 -13.08 2.55 -7.62
N HIS A 108 -12.57 3.76 -7.33
CA HIS A 108 -13.25 5.00 -7.72
C HIS A 108 -13.41 5.08 -9.25
N GLU A 109 -14.43 5.77 -9.77
CA GLU A 109 -14.69 5.86 -11.22
C GLU A 109 -13.48 6.38 -12.01
N ASP A 110 -12.73 7.31 -11.43
CA ASP A 110 -11.52 7.88 -12.02
C ASP A 110 -10.25 7.01 -11.87
N SER A 111 -10.27 5.93 -11.07
CA SER A 111 -9.06 5.17 -10.76
C SER A 111 -8.41 4.59 -12.02
N TYR A 112 -9.23 4.03 -12.91
CA TYR A 112 -8.75 3.47 -14.18
C TYR A 112 -8.21 4.54 -15.13
N ALA A 113 -8.82 5.73 -15.16
CA ALA A 113 -8.34 6.83 -15.99
C ALA A 113 -6.96 7.32 -15.51
N LEU A 114 -6.76 7.39 -14.19
CA LEU A 114 -5.48 7.73 -13.59
C LEU A 114 -4.41 6.66 -13.85
N ASP A 115 -4.76 5.37 -13.75
CA ASP A 115 -3.83 4.28 -14.06
C ASP A 115 -3.36 4.30 -15.52
N ILE A 116 -4.26 4.61 -16.46
CA ILE A 116 -3.89 4.77 -17.86
C ILE A 116 -3.03 6.03 -18.06
N LEU A 117 -3.33 7.13 -17.36
CA LEU A 117 -2.52 8.34 -17.40
C LEU A 117 -1.08 8.08 -16.94
N THR A 118 -0.87 7.38 -15.83
CA THR A 118 0.49 7.07 -15.33
C THR A 118 1.26 6.19 -16.32
N GLN A 119 0.62 5.18 -16.90
CA GLN A 119 1.22 4.33 -17.94
C GLN A 119 1.60 5.14 -19.18
N LEU A 120 0.69 5.97 -19.70
CA LEU A 120 0.94 6.78 -20.89
C LEU A 120 2.09 7.77 -20.69
N LEU A 121 2.26 8.32 -19.49
CA LEU A 121 3.28 9.31 -19.20
C LEU A 121 4.66 8.72 -18.90
N ALA A 122 4.73 7.54 -18.28
CA ALA A 122 5.98 7.02 -17.71
C ALA A 122 6.34 5.59 -18.10
N ASP A 123 5.42 4.78 -18.64
CA ASP A 123 5.71 3.36 -18.87
C ASP A 123 6.41 3.09 -20.22
N GLY A 124 7.59 2.47 -20.13
CA GLY A 124 8.41 2.10 -21.27
C GLY A 124 9.18 3.25 -21.92
N LYS A 125 10.11 2.88 -22.81
CA LYS A 125 11.06 3.82 -23.44
C LYS A 125 10.43 4.82 -24.41
N LYS A 126 9.17 4.61 -24.80
CA LYS A 126 8.44 5.51 -25.70
C LYS A 126 7.65 6.58 -24.95
N ALA A 127 7.51 6.45 -23.64
CA ALA A 127 6.78 7.38 -22.81
C ALA A 127 7.42 8.77 -22.83
N PRO A 128 6.62 9.85 -22.77
CA PRO A 128 7.12 11.21 -22.86
C PRO A 128 8.11 11.55 -21.75
N LEU A 129 7.88 11.10 -20.50
CA LEU A 129 8.82 11.39 -19.41
C LEU A 129 10.16 10.70 -19.61
N TYR A 130 10.18 9.47 -20.12
CA TYR A 130 11.44 8.78 -20.42
C TYR A 130 12.21 9.52 -21.52
N LYS A 131 11.55 9.83 -22.63
CA LYS A 131 12.19 10.55 -23.75
C LYS A 131 12.78 11.88 -23.29
N VAL A 132 12.00 12.70 -22.60
CA VAL A 132 12.46 14.04 -22.20
C VAL A 132 13.53 13.97 -21.12
N LEU A 133 13.30 13.23 -20.02
CA LEU A 133 14.16 13.29 -18.84
C LEU A 133 15.39 12.37 -18.94
N VAL A 134 15.29 11.25 -19.65
CA VAL A 134 16.37 10.25 -19.75
C VAL A 134 17.13 10.38 -21.07
N GLU A 135 16.44 10.43 -22.21
CA GLU A 135 17.10 10.43 -23.53
C GLU A 135 17.54 11.82 -24.00
N GLU A 136 16.66 12.82 -23.93
CA GLU A 136 16.90 14.14 -24.50
C GLU A 136 17.71 15.05 -23.57
N GLN A 137 17.31 15.13 -22.29
CA GLN A 137 17.95 16.02 -21.32
C GLN A 137 18.99 15.33 -20.42
N GLU A 138 19.06 14.00 -20.44
CA GLU A 138 20.02 13.19 -19.65
C GLU A 138 20.06 13.57 -18.15
N LEU A 139 18.91 13.95 -17.56
CA LEU A 139 18.83 14.45 -16.18
C LEU A 139 18.76 13.33 -15.14
N THR A 140 18.28 12.15 -15.54
CA THR A 140 18.11 11.00 -14.66
C THR A 140 18.34 9.72 -15.44
N SER A 141 18.77 8.67 -14.75
CA SER A 141 18.90 7.33 -15.33
C SER A 141 17.56 6.59 -15.42
N ASN A 142 16.54 7.02 -14.68
CA ASN A 142 15.22 6.40 -14.68
C ASN A 142 14.11 7.37 -14.24
N VAL A 143 12.89 7.11 -14.70
CA VAL A 143 11.66 7.78 -14.26
C VAL A 143 10.53 6.75 -14.25
N PHE A 144 9.67 6.80 -13.22
CA PHE A 144 8.47 5.98 -13.15
C PHE A 144 7.36 6.76 -12.41
N MET A 145 6.12 6.38 -12.66
CA MET A 145 4.94 6.88 -11.95
C MET A 145 4.15 5.69 -11.42
N ARG A 146 3.51 5.86 -10.25
CA ARG A 146 2.63 4.89 -9.63
C ARG A 146 1.50 5.63 -8.93
#